data_AF-A0A355RKX5-F1
#
_entry.id   AF-A0A355RKX5-F1
#
_cell.length_a   1.000
_cell.length_b   1.000
_cell.length_c   1.000
_cell.angle_alpha   90.00
_cell.angle_beta   90.00
_cell.angle_gamma   90.00
#
_symmetry.space_group_name_H-M   'P 1'
#
loop_
_entity.id
_entity.type
_entity.pdbx_description
1 polymer ?
#
loop_
_entity_poly.entity_id
_entity_poly.type
_entity_poly.pdbx_seq_one_letter_code
_entity_poly.pdbx_strand_id
1 'polypeptide(L)'
;MEKFDINRPFDKISFSRIKKYPGQIFALLFVFLLIAGISIGIGLINPSFLYLTIPLTALPALFSLQVSINFLIEGRGISNKASFGFFLSYFSSQFKGCYRVVLTFFKSLLVYVVFSLIVAISYYYIAINVSPTFKESLDQVASLLQNDGFNSIEKLFENNDLLLFYHFSQGIPLLFSSLYFCHNILLNSLNVHIRSRVGSVSPSALNSLFSFMVRSDKKLFYWSFVKRNWPGYLFYGIGFILGYLLSFFLFPNMPTFAICFALFFAIFFLCFYLPFTFISSDLFIRNNDQNIKKFFIEFSLKSLEELKKTSIFTNEQINEAFKNIKEVEKSLDDAKKEQNEDKEEKDSIDSKKVDNDSSNNNPNGNEKE
;
A
#
# COMPACT_ATOMS: atom_id res chain seq x y z
N MET A 1 28.24 10.60 3.51
CA MET A 1 26.79 10.34 3.59
C MET A 1 26.07 11.36 2.72
N GLU A 2 25.44 10.98 1.62
CA GLU A 2 24.57 11.91 0.87
C GLU A 2 23.38 12.30 1.75
N LYS A 3 23.09 13.60 1.86
CA LYS A 3 21.89 14.11 2.54
C LYS A 3 20.66 13.54 1.84
N PHE A 4 19.88 12.76 2.57
CA PHE A 4 18.66 12.14 2.07
C PHE A 4 17.54 13.19 1.99
N ASP A 5 17.13 13.52 0.76
CA ASP A 5 16.04 14.45 0.52
C ASP A 5 14.68 13.74 0.68
N ILE A 6 13.94 14.12 1.72
CA ILE A 6 12.58 13.64 2.03
C ILE A 6 11.60 13.95 0.89
N ASN A 7 11.97 14.84 -0.05
CA ASN A 7 11.14 15.24 -1.18
C ASN A 7 11.22 14.33 -2.41
N ARG A 8 12.19 13.40 -2.49
CA ARG A 8 12.29 12.50 -3.64
C ARG A 8 11.71 11.13 -3.33
N PRO A 9 10.76 10.62 -4.14
CA PRO A 9 10.20 9.28 -3.95
C PRO A 9 11.25 8.18 -4.19
N PHE A 10 12.33 8.49 -4.93
CA PHE A 10 13.41 7.56 -5.27
C PHE A 10 14.78 8.23 -5.19
N ASP A 11 15.79 7.49 -4.72
CA ASP A 11 17.21 7.86 -4.79
C ASP A 11 17.91 7.17 -5.97
N LYS A 12 18.98 7.79 -6.48
CA LYS A 12 19.74 7.28 -7.65
C LYS A 12 20.33 5.88 -7.41
N ILE A 13 20.71 5.59 -6.16
CA ILE A 13 21.33 4.32 -5.76
C ILE A 13 20.30 3.18 -5.84
N SER A 14 19.06 3.41 -5.44
CA SER A 14 18.06 2.36 -5.51
C SER A 14 17.57 2.10 -6.94
N PHE A 15 17.53 3.15 -7.77
CA PHE A 15 17.22 2.99 -9.20
C PHE A 15 18.29 2.16 -9.94
N SER A 16 19.57 2.34 -9.61
CA SER A 16 20.65 1.55 -10.20
C SER A 16 20.60 0.07 -9.77
N ARG A 17 20.13 -0.22 -8.55
CA ARG A 17 19.95 -1.61 -8.07
C ARG A 17 18.86 -2.37 -8.84
N ILE A 18 17.72 -1.74 -9.11
CA ILE A 18 16.65 -2.36 -9.92
C ILE A 18 17.12 -2.60 -11.37
N LYS A 19 17.84 -1.62 -11.95
CA LYS A 19 18.39 -1.72 -13.31
C LYS A 19 19.42 -2.83 -13.49
N LYS A 20 19.97 -3.38 -12.41
CA LYS A 20 20.96 -4.46 -12.48
C LYS A 20 20.34 -5.80 -12.90
N TYR A 21 19.04 -6.01 -12.70
CA TYR A 21 18.39 -7.31 -12.93
C TYR A 21 17.02 -7.21 -13.61
N PRO A 22 16.90 -6.53 -14.76
CA PRO A 22 15.61 -6.25 -15.39
C PRO A 22 14.88 -7.54 -15.78
N GLY A 23 15.55 -8.48 -16.45
CA GLY A 23 14.91 -9.70 -16.96
C GLY A 23 14.32 -10.58 -15.85
N GLN A 24 15.00 -10.70 -14.71
CA GLN A 24 14.51 -11.50 -13.58
C GLN A 24 13.34 -10.82 -12.88
N ILE A 25 13.37 -9.49 -12.73
CA ILE A 25 12.24 -8.72 -12.19
C ILE A 25 11.02 -8.85 -13.10
N PHE A 26 11.20 -8.73 -14.43
CA PHE A 26 10.11 -8.93 -15.39
C PHE A 26 9.53 -10.35 -15.32
N ALA A 27 10.37 -11.38 -15.19
CA ALA A 27 9.90 -12.75 -15.03
C ALA A 27 9.06 -12.93 -13.75
N LEU A 28 9.50 -12.36 -12.62
CA LEU A 28 8.75 -12.40 -11.36
C LEU A 28 7.41 -11.65 -11.47
N LEU A 29 7.41 -10.47 -12.10
CA LEU A 29 6.19 -9.69 -12.35
C LEU A 29 5.22 -10.44 -13.27
N PHE A 30 5.72 -11.11 -14.29
CA PHE A 30 4.91 -11.90 -15.21
C PHE A 30 4.25 -13.09 -14.49
N VAL A 31 5.00 -13.82 -13.66
CA VAL A 31 4.45 -14.91 -12.84
C VAL A 31 3.38 -14.39 -11.89
N PHE A 32 3.63 -13.26 -11.22
CA PHE A 32 2.63 -12.62 -10.37
C PHE A 32 1.37 -12.24 -11.17
N LEU A 33 1.53 -11.65 -12.36
CA LEU A 33 0.43 -11.25 -13.22
C LEU A 33 -0.40 -12.45 -13.69
N LEU A 34 0.24 -13.58 -14.04
CA LEU A 34 -0.47 -14.80 -14.40
C LEU A 34 -1.32 -15.32 -13.24
N ILE A 35 -0.74 -15.39 -12.03
CA ILE A 35 -1.47 -15.86 -10.85
C ILE A 35 -2.61 -14.91 -10.51
N ALA A 36 -2.36 -13.59 -10.51
CA ALA A 36 -3.39 -12.58 -10.27
C ALA A 36 -4.49 -12.62 -11.33
N GLY A 37 -4.12 -12.79 -12.60
CA GLY A 37 -5.04 -12.93 -13.73
C GLY A 37 -5.94 -14.15 -13.62
N ILE A 38 -5.39 -15.32 -13.27
CA ILE A 38 -6.19 -16.52 -13.01
C ILE A 38 -7.12 -16.29 -11.80
N SER A 39 -6.61 -15.68 -10.74
CA SER A 39 -7.37 -15.40 -9.51
C SER A 39 -8.57 -14.49 -9.77
N ILE A 40 -8.40 -13.48 -10.63
CA ILE A 40 -9.45 -12.56 -11.05
C ILE A 40 -10.37 -13.20 -12.10
N GLY A 41 -9.81 -14.00 -13.00
CA GLY A 41 -10.55 -14.74 -14.03
C GLY A 41 -11.57 -15.71 -13.44
N ILE A 42 -11.27 -16.34 -12.30
CA ILE A 42 -12.25 -17.14 -11.55
C ILE A 42 -13.45 -16.28 -11.11
N GLY A 43 -13.23 -14.99 -10.83
CA GLY A 43 -14.27 -14.02 -10.52
C GLY A 43 -15.25 -13.77 -11.66
N LEU A 44 -14.88 -14.06 -12.92
CA LEU A 44 -15.79 -13.98 -14.07
C LEU A 44 -16.89 -15.06 -14.00
N ILE A 45 -16.63 -16.19 -13.34
CA ILE A 45 -17.65 -17.23 -13.10
C ILE A 45 -18.62 -16.75 -12.02
N ASN A 46 -18.08 -16.24 -10.91
CA ASN A 46 -18.85 -15.62 -9.85
C ASN A 46 -17.96 -14.63 -9.07
N PRO A 47 -18.32 -13.33 -8.99
CA PRO A 47 -17.53 -12.33 -8.26
C PRO A 47 -17.29 -12.69 -6.78
N SER A 48 -18.19 -13.47 -6.17
CA SER A 48 -18.05 -13.94 -4.79
C SER A 48 -16.82 -14.83 -4.58
N PHE A 49 -16.33 -15.51 -5.62
CA PHE A 49 -15.11 -16.31 -5.51
C PHE A 49 -13.85 -15.47 -5.28
N LEU A 50 -13.88 -14.17 -5.62
CA LEU A 50 -12.79 -13.24 -5.34
C LEU A 50 -12.49 -13.13 -3.84
N TYR A 51 -13.48 -13.35 -2.97
CA TYR A 51 -13.29 -13.38 -1.51
C TYR A 51 -12.36 -14.51 -1.06
N LEU A 52 -12.28 -15.60 -1.83
CA LEU A 52 -11.44 -16.75 -1.55
C LEU A 52 -10.13 -16.71 -2.35
N THR A 53 -10.19 -16.32 -3.62
CA THR A 53 -8.99 -16.30 -4.48
C THR A 53 -8.02 -15.20 -4.07
N ILE A 54 -8.48 -13.98 -3.75
CA ILE A 54 -7.57 -12.87 -3.40
C ILE A 54 -6.68 -13.23 -2.19
N PRO A 55 -7.22 -13.73 -1.06
CA PRO A 55 -6.40 -14.10 0.10
C PRO A 55 -5.55 -15.36 -0.09
N LEU A 56 -5.99 -16.33 -0.89
CA LEU A 56 -5.32 -17.63 -1.02
C LEU A 56 -4.32 -17.72 -2.17
N THR A 57 -4.44 -16.88 -3.20
CA THR A 57 -3.58 -16.95 -4.39
C THR A 57 -2.93 -15.60 -4.70
N ALA A 58 -3.71 -14.52 -4.82
CA ALA A 58 -3.16 -13.22 -5.24
C ALA A 58 -2.23 -12.59 -4.18
N LEU A 59 -2.62 -12.59 -2.90
CA LEU A 59 -1.80 -12.02 -1.83
C LEU A 59 -0.54 -12.86 -1.50
N PRO A 60 -0.59 -14.19 -1.45
CA PRO A 60 0.62 -15.00 -1.31
C PRO A 60 1.57 -14.85 -2.51
N ALA A 61 1.03 -14.66 -3.73
CA ALA A 61 1.84 -14.34 -4.90
C ALA A 61 2.50 -12.95 -4.79
N LEU A 62 1.76 -11.94 -4.31
CA LEU A 62 2.31 -10.62 -4.00
C LEU A 62 3.42 -10.70 -2.94
N PHE A 63 3.21 -11.48 -1.88
CA PHE A 63 4.22 -11.74 -0.85
C PHE A 63 5.49 -12.36 -1.46
N SER A 64 5.33 -13.42 -2.24
CA SER A 64 6.45 -14.08 -2.92
C SER A 64 7.21 -13.12 -3.83
N LEU A 65 6.49 -12.30 -4.62
CA LEU A 65 7.09 -11.26 -5.46
C LEU A 65 7.93 -10.28 -4.64
N GLN A 66 7.38 -9.76 -3.54
CA GLN A 66 8.09 -8.78 -2.70
C GLN A 66 9.35 -9.36 -2.05
N VAL A 67 9.27 -10.58 -1.52
CA VAL A 67 10.42 -11.24 -0.89
C VAL A 67 11.46 -11.62 -1.93
N SER A 68 11.05 -12.13 -3.10
CA SER A 68 11.97 -12.41 -4.20
C SER A 68 12.66 -11.13 -4.67
N ILE A 69 11.94 -10.04 -4.94
CA ILE A 69 12.59 -8.78 -5.36
C ILE A 69 13.59 -8.30 -4.29
N ASN A 70 13.29 -8.44 -3.00
CA ASN A 70 14.23 -8.10 -1.93
C ASN A 70 15.53 -8.92 -2.03
N PHE A 71 15.42 -10.25 -2.07
CA PHE A 71 16.59 -11.13 -2.16
C PHE A 71 17.46 -10.79 -3.38
N LEU A 72 16.81 -10.44 -4.49
CA LEU A 72 17.46 -10.12 -5.75
C LEU A 72 18.29 -8.84 -5.65
N ILE A 73 17.69 -7.79 -5.07
CA ILE A 73 18.33 -6.49 -4.84
C ILE A 73 19.48 -6.59 -3.82
N GLU A 74 19.38 -7.50 -2.85
CA GLU A 74 20.46 -7.84 -1.92
C GLU A 74 21.61 -8.62 -2.58
N GLY A 75 21.53 -8.89 -3.89
CA GLY A 75 22.55 -9.60 -4.66
C GLY A 75 22.51 -11.12 -4.49
N ARG A 76 21.45 -11.65 -3.87
CA ARG A 76 21.23 -13.09 -3.73
C ARG A 76 20.51 -13.60 -4.98
N GLY A 77 21.02 -14.68 -5.57
CA GLY A 77 20.34 -15.32 -6.71
C GLY A 77 18.98 -15.89 -6.31
N ILE A 78 18.01 -15.86 -7.23
CA ILE A 78 16.67 -16.43 -7.02
C ILE A 78 16.38 -17.49 -8.06
N SER A 79 15.88 -18.61 -7.59
CA SER A 79 15.32 -19.69 -8.40
C SER A 79 13.80 -19.74 -8.23
N ASN A 80 13.10 -20.36 -9.19
CA ASN A 80 11.66 -20.60 -9.08
C ASN A 80 11.30 -21.39 -7.81
N LYS A 81 12.16 -22.33 -7.39
CA LYS A 81 12.00 -23.08 -6.14
C LYS A 81 12.03 -22.16 -4.91
N ALA A 82 12.93 -21.18 -4.89
CA ALA A 82 12.99 -20.19 -3.81
C ALA A 82 11.73 -19.31 -3.79
N SER A 83 11.31 -18.78 -4.95
CA SER A 83 10.08 -17.98 -5.06
C SER A 83 8.84 -18.76 -4.59
N PHE A 84 8.69 -20.02 -4.98
CA PHE A 84 7.61 -20.86 -4.48
C PHE A 84 7.72 -21.15 -2.98
N GLY A 85 8.94 -21.33 -2.46
CA GLY A 85 9.18 -21.41 -1.02
C GLY A 85 8.68 -20.17 -0.27
N PHE A 86 8.88 -18.96 -0.82
CA PHE A 86 8.33 -17.73 -0.25
C PHE A 86 6.80 -17.69 -0.32
N PHE A 87 6.20 -18.16 -1.42
CA PHE A 87 4.74 -18.29 -1.52
C PHE A 87 4.18 -19.15 -0.39
N LEU A 88 4.77 -20.32 -0.13
CA LEU A 88 4.35 -21.19 0.97
C LEU A 88 4.63 -20.58 2.35
N SER A 89 5.74 -19.83 2.48
CA SER A 89 6.10 -19.17 3.73
C SER A 89 5.05 -18.17 4.20
N TYR A 90 4.25 -17.60 3.28
CA TYR A 90 3.12 -16.74 3.62
C TYR A 90 2.15 -17.39 4.63
N PHE A 91 1.93 -18.70 4.52
CA PHE A 91 1.02 -19.45 5.38
C PHE A 91 1.68 -19.93 6.69
N SER A 92 2.97 -19.67 6.87
CA SER A 92 3.69 -20.06 8.08
C SER A 92 3.36 -19.14 9.27
N SER A 93 3.60 -19.64 10.48
CA SER A 93 3.41 -18.88 11.73
C SER A 93 4.23 -17.58 11.75
N GLN A 94 5.41 -17.57 11.13
CA GLN A 94 6.31 -16.41 11.08
C GLN A 94 5.70 -15.23 10.33
N PHE A 95 4.89 -15.48 9.30
CA PHE A 95 4.25 -14.46 8.47
C PHE A 95 2.75 -14.33 8.74
N LYS A 96 2.21 -15.09 9.69
CA LYS A 96 0.80 -15.04 10.07
C LYS A 96 0.36 -13.60 10.36
N GLY A 97 -0.69 -13.19 9.64
CA GLY A 97 -1.33 -11.88 9.81
C GLY A 97 -0.50 -10.69 9.36
N CYS A 98 0.59 -10.87 8.60
CA CYS A 98 1.44 -9.76 8.13
C CYS A 98 0.65 -8.69 7.37
N TYR A 99 -0.30 -9.10 6.51
CA TYR A 99 -1.18 -8.20 5.75
C TYR A 99 -2.52 -7.86 6.40
N ARG A 100 -2.86 -8.49 7.53
CA ARG A 100 -4.17 -8.35 8.20
C ARG A 100 -5.37 -8.38 7.22
N VAL A 101 -5.32 -9.28 6.23
CA VAL A 101 -6.19 -9.29 5.04
C VAL A 101 -7.68 -9.18 5.38
N VAL A 102 -8.15 -10.00 6.32
CA VAL A 102 -9.56 -10.03 6.74
C VAL A 102 -10.00 -8.68 7.28
N LEU A 103 -9.21 -8.06 8.17
CA LEU A 103 -9.52 -6.75 8.72
C LEU A 103 -9.51 -5.67 7.63
N THR A 104 -8.52 -5.72 6.74
CA THR A 104 -8.40 -4.79 5.61
C THR A 104 -9.60 -4.90 4.67
N PHE A 105 -10.03 -6.12 4.38
CA PHE A 105 -11.19 -6.43 3.56
C PHE A 105 -12.50 -5.86 4.14
N PHE A 106 -12.77 -6.10 5.43
CA PHE A 106 -13.97 -5.54 6.06
C PHE A 106 -13.96 -4.01 6.10
N LYS A 107 -12.79 -3.40 6.30
CA LYS A 107 -12.68 -1.94 6.24
C LYS A 107 -12.90 -1.40 4.83
N SER A 108 -12.37 -2.05 3.79
CA SER A 108 -12.67 -1.65 2.40
C SER A 108 -14.15 -1.85 2.06
N LEU A 109 -14.78 -2.91 2.55
CA LEU A 109 -16.22 -3.14 2.37
C LEU A 109 -17.04 -2.03 3.03
N LEU A 110 -16.65 -1.55 4.21
CA LEU A 110 -17.27 -0.39 4.84
C LEU A 110 -17.12 0.87 3.98
N VAL A 111 -15.94 1.12 3.42
CA VAL A 111 -15.71 2.23 2.47
C VAL A 111 -16.64 2.10 1.25
N TYR A 112 -16.75 0.90 0.68
CA TYR A 112 -17.65 0.64 -0.44
C TYR A 112 -19.10 0.97 -0.10
N VAL A 113 -19.62 0.50 1.04
CA VAL A 113 -21.01 0.77 1.47
C VAL A 113 -21.26 2.27 1.63
N VAL A 114 -20.37 2.98 2.30
CA VAL A 114 -20.49 4.43 2.52
C VAL A 114 -20.49 5.19 1.19
N PHE A 115 -19.53 4.91 0.30
CA PHE A 115 -19.47 5.58 -1.00
C PHE A 115 -20.61 5.17 -1.92
N SER A 116 -21.10 3.93 -1.83
CA SER A 116 -22.25 3.47 -2.62
C SER A 116 -23.52 4.22 -2.23
N LEU A 117 -23.76 4.43 -0.93
CA LEU A 117 -24.87 5.27 -0.47
C LEU A 117 -24.73 6.71 -0.99
N ILE A 118 -23.56 7.33 -0.82
CA ILE A 118 -23.34 8.73 -1.27
C ILE A 118 -23.56 8.86 -2.78
N VAL A 119 -22.95 7.98 -3.58
CA VAL A 119 -23.01 8.06 -5.04
C VAL A 119 -24.40 7.69 -5.56
N ALA A 120 -25.02 6.62 -5.04
CA ALA A 120 -26.35 6.20 -5.47
C ALA A 120 -27.41 7.26 -5.16
N ILE A 121 -27.40 7.83 -3.95
CA ILE A 121 -28.34 8.90 -3.57
C ILE A 121 -28.12 10.13 -4.44
N SER A 122 -26.87 10.58 -4.59
CA SER A 122 -26.55 11.77 -5.39
C SER A 122 -26.96 11.58 -6.85
N TYR A 123 -26.64 10.43 -7.44
CA TYR A 123 -27.02 10.12 -8.81
C TYR A 123 -28.54 10.05 -8.96
N TYR A 124 -29.24 9.35 -8.05
CA TYR A 124 -30.70 9.24 -8.07
C TYR A 124 -31.37 10.62 -8.09
N TYR A 125 -30.96 11.53 -7.19
CA TYR A 125 -31.53 12.88 -7.14
C TYR A 125 -31.22 13.70 -8.38
N ILE A 126 -30.05 13.55 -8.99
CA ILE A 126 -29.73 14.24 -10.24
C ILE A 126 -30.55 13.66 -11.39
N ALA A 127 -30.52 12.33 -11.55
CA ALA A 127 -31.12 11.65 -12.68
C ALA A 127 -32.65 11.77 -12.70
N ILE A 128 -33.34 11.72 -11.56
CA ILE A 128 -34.81 11.88 -11.52
C ILE A 128 -35.28 13.29 -11.91
N ASN A 129 -34.43 14.30 -11.74
CA ASN A 129 -34.74 15.68 -12.08
C ASN A 129 -34.28 16.06 -13.50
N VAL A 130 -33.28 15.37 -14.05
CA VAL A 130 -32.66 15.69 -15.34
C VAL A 130 -33.15 14.75 -16.46
N SER A 131 -33.49 13.50 -16.15
CA SER A 131 -33.91 12.48 -17.12
C SER A 131 -35.33 11.97 -16.81
N PRO A 132 -36.34 12.36 -17.62
CA PRO A 132 -37.69 11.81 -17.53
C PRO A 132 -37.72 10.29 -17.76
N THR A 133 -36.87 9.79 -18.65
CA THR A 133 -36.76 8.36 -18.98
C THR A 133 -36.25 7.55 -17.80
N PHE A 134 -35.34 8.08 -16.99
CA PHE A 134 -34.86 7.42 -15.78
C PHE A 134 -36.00 7.19 -14.76
N LYS A 135 -36.88 8.18 -14.59
CA LYS A 135 -38.03 8.08 -13.68
C LYS A 135 -39.01 6.99 -14.14
N GLU A 136 -39.39 7.01 -15.41
CA GLU A 136 -40.27 5.98 -16.00
C GLU A 136 -39.67 4.57 -15.87
N SER A 137 -38.36 4.46 -16.06
CA SER A 137 -37.64 3.19 -15.95
C SER A 137 -37.63 2.65 -14.51
N LEU A 138 -37.50 3.52 -13.51
CA LEU A 138 -37.58 3.14 -12.10
C LEU A 138 -38.99 2.67 -11.70
N ASP A 139 -40.03 3.35 -12.18
CA ASP A 139 -41.42 2.96 -11.92
C ASP A 139 -41.72 1.58 -12.55
N GLN A 140 -41.17 1.32 -13.74
CA GLN A 140 -41.21 -0.01 -14.37
C GLN A 140 -40.46 -1.07 -13.55
N VAL A 141 -39.28 -0.78 -13.01
CA VAL A 141 -38.53 -1.68 -12.12
C VAL A 141 -39.37 -2.05 -10.89
N ALA A 142 -39.98 -1.05 -10.25
CA ALA A 142 -40.81 -1.27 -9.07
C ALA A 142 -42.01 -2.18 -9.39
N SER A 143 -42.63 -2.00 -10.56
CA SER A 143 -43.74 -2.84 -11.02
C SER A 143 -43.31 -4.28 -11.34
N LEU A 144 -42.13 -4.48 -11.93
CA LEU A 144 -41.60 -5.81 -12.28
C LEU A 144 -41.18 -6.61 -11.04
N LEU A 145 -40.56 -5.95 -10.05
CA LEU A 145 -40.20 -6.56 -8.76
C LEU A 145 -41.42 -7.05 -7.99
N GLN A 146 -42.56 -6.37 -8.12
CA GLN A 146 -43.82 -6.75 -7.47
C GLN A 146 -44.51 -7.94 -8.14
N ASN A 147 -44.34 -8.13 -9.45
CA ASN A 147 -45.14 -9.08 -10.23
C ASN A 147 -44.38 -10.35 -10.68
N ASP A 148 -43.10 -10.27 -11.05
CA ASP A 148 -42.36 -11.38 -11.69
C ASP A 148 -41.10 -11.84 -10.91
N GLY A 149 -40.78 -11.20 -9.78
CA GLY A 149 -39.61 -11.53 -8.96
C GLY A 149 -38.25 -11.14 -9.59
N PHE A 150 -37.15 -11.67 -9.03
CA PHE A 150 -35.78 -11.25 -9.38
C PHE A 150 -35.32 -11.65 -10.80
N ASN A 151 -36.01 -12.56 -11.49
CA ASN A 151 -35.63 -13.01 -12.83
C ASN A 151 -35.87 -11.95 -13.92
N SER A 152 -36.64 -10.90 -13.63
CA SER A 152 -36.90 -9.77 -14.54
C SER A 152 -35.82 -8.69 -14.50
N ILE A 153 -34.82 -8.82 -13.62
CA ILE A 153 -33.77 -7.82 -13.41
C ILE A 153 -32.77 -7.77 -14.59
N GLU A 154 -32.58 -8.85 -15.34
CA GLU A 154 -31.71 -8.83 -16.52
C GLU A 154 -32.27 -7.92 -17.62
N LYS A 155 -33.59 -7.81 -17.76
CA LYS A 155 -34.24 -6.85 -18.68
C LYS A 155 -34.06 -5.39 -18.24
N LEU A 156 -33.73 -5.13 -16.98
CA LEU A 156 -33.49 -3.77 -16.47
C LEU A 156 -32.18 -3.17 -16.99
N PHE A 157 -31.24 -4.01 -17.40
CA PHE A 157 -29.96 -3.57 -17.96
C PHE A 157 -30.00 -3.32 -19.47
N GLU A 158 -31.15 -3.58 -20.13
CA GLU A 158 -31.38 -3.14 -21.51
C GLU A 158 -31.64 -1.63 -21.61
N ASN A 159 -32.02 -1.00 -20.49
CA ASN A 159 -32.21 0.44 -20.42
C ASN A 159 -30.88 1.16 -20.11
N ASN A 160 -30.44 2.00 -21.04
CA ASN A 160 -29.18 2.73 -20.94
C ASN A 160 -29.08 3.60 -19.66
N ASP A 161 -30.18 4.20 -19.18
CA ASP A 161 -30.14 5.08 -18.01
C ASP A 161 -29.98 4.29 -16.70
N LEU A 162 -30.66 3.14 -16.57
CA LEU A 162 -30.52 2.25 -15.41
C LEU A 162 -29.15 1.55 -15.42
N LEU A 163 -28.64 1.19 -16.59
CA LEU A 163 -27.30 0.64 -16.76
C LEU A 163 -26.23 1.67 -16.36
N LEU A 164 -26.38 2.93 -16.80
CA LEU A 164 -25.52 4.03 -16.39
C LEU A 164 -25.58 4.26 -14.87
N PHE A 165 -26.77 4.29 -14.28
CA PHE A 165 -26.93 4.39 -12.84
C PHE A 165 -26.20 3.26 -12.12
N TYR A 166 -26.35 2.02 -12.56
CA TYR A 166 -25.61 0.88 -12.01
C TYR A 166 -24.10 1.09 -12.11
N HIS A 167 -23.58 1.48 -13.28
CA HIS A 167 -22.14 1.67 -13.46
C HIS A 167 -21.57 2.76 -12.55
N PHE A 168 -22.26 3.89 -12.39
CA PHE A 168 -21.80 4.96 -11.49
C PHE A 168 -21.91 4.55 -10.01
N SER A 169 -23.07 4.00 -9.60
CA SER A 169 -23.35 3.60 -8.21
C SER A 169 -22.53 2.40 -7.73
N GLN A 170 -21.96 1.61 -8.64
CA GLN A 170 -21.10 0.47 -8.32
C GLN A 170 -19.62 0.75 -8.59
N GLY A 171 -19.30 1.39 -9.71
CA GLY A 171 -17.93 1.62 -10.18
C GLY A 171 -17.15 2.60 -9.32
N ILE A 172 -17.73 3.77 -9.00
CA ILE A 172 -17.05 4.79 -8.19
C ILE A 172 -16.77 4.26 -6.76
N PRO A 173 -17.75 3.67 -6.04
CA PRO A 173 -17.49 3.10 -4.72
C PRO A 173 -16.47 1.96 -4.76
N LEU A 174 -16.50 1.13 -5.80
CA LEU A 174 -15.53 0.06 -5.98
C LEU A 174 -14.11 0.61 -6.17
N LEU A 175 -13.93 1.70 -6.92
CA LEU A 175 -12.64 2.37 -7.05
C LEU A 175 -12.09 2.82 -5.68
N PHE A 176 -12.89 3.55 -4.89
CA PHE A 176 -12.45 4.02 -3.57
C PHE A 176 -12.18 2.89 -2.59
N SER A 177 -13.04 1.87 -2.57
CA SER A 177 -12.88 0.68 -1.75
C SER A 177 -11.61 -0.10 -2.09
N SER A 178 -11.37 -0.34 -3.38
CA SER A 178 -10.21 -1.08 -3.87
C SER A 178 -8.91 -0.30 -3.70
N LEU A 179 -8.92 1.02 -3.88
CA LEU A 179 -7.80 1.91 -3.52
C LEU A 179 -7.52 1.87 -2.02
N TYR A 180 -8.54 1.90 -1.17
CA TYR A 180 -8.38 1.79 0.27
C TYR A 180 -7.80 0.42 0.68
N PHE A 181 -8.27 -0.65 0.05
CA PHE A 181 -7.71 -1.99 0.22
C PHE A 181 -6.23 -2.01 -0.18
N CYS A 182 -5.90 -1.51 -1.38
CA CYS A 182 -4.52 -1.41 -1.87
C CYS A 182 -3.62 -0.60 -0.92
N HIS A 183 -4.09 0.55 -0.43
CA HIS A 183 -3.38 1.37 0.54
C HIS A 183 -3.02 0.58 1.81
N ASN A 184 -3.97 -0.16 2.38
CA ASN A 184 -3.71 -0.97 3.57
C ASN A 184 -2.80 -2.16 3.28
N ILE A 185 -2.90 -2.81 2.12
CA ILE A 185 -1.98 -3.89 1.75
C ILE A 185 -0.55 -3.38 1.59
N LEU A 186 -0.35 -2.26 0.89
CA LEU A 186 0.95 -1.60 0.78
C LEU A 186 1.46 -1.12 2.14
N LEU A 187 0.59 -0.62 3.01
CA LEU A 187 1.00 -0.21 4.35
C LEU A 187 1.47 -1.42 5.17
N ASN A 188 0.74 -2.53 5.09
CA ASN A 188 1.10 -3.75 5.78
C ASN A 188 2.30 -4.49 5.14
N SER A 189 2.69 -4.17 3.90
CA SER A 189 3.92 -4.74 3.30
C SER A 189 5.19 -4.27 4.01
N LEU A 190 5.16 -3.11 4.69
CA LEU A 190 6.23 -2.69 5.59
C LEU A 190 6.47 -3.74 6.69
N ASN A 191 5.42 -4.36 7.22
CA ASN A 191 5.51 -5.42 8.22
C ASN A 191 6.18 -6.67 7.64
N VAL A 192 5.90 -7.01 6.37
CA VAL A 192 6.58 -8.09 5.64
C VAL A 192 8.08 -7.78 5.54
N HIS A 193 8.45 -6.55 5.16
CA HIS A 193 9.86 -6.16 5.06
C HIS A 193 10.60 -6.26 6.39
N ILE A 194 10.00 -5.77 7.47
CA ILE A 194 10.59 -5.86 8.81
C ILE A 194 10.78 -7.33 9.21
N ARG A 195 9.77 -8.18 9.00
CA ARG A 195 9.84 -9.63 9.30
C ARG A 195 10.92 -10.34 8.48
N SER A 196 11.10 -9.98 7.22
CA SER A 196 12.13 -10.57 6.37
C SER A 196 13.56 -10.21 6.79
N ARG A 197 13.75 -9.11 7.54
CA ARG A 197 15.06 -8.62 7.99
C ARG A 197 15.39 -8.97 9.43
N VAL A 198 14.39 -8.95 10.31
CA VAL A 198 14.54 -9.24 11.73
C VAL A 198 14.22 -10.72 11.96
N GLY A 199 15.17 -11.59 11.59
CA GLY A 199 14.97 -13.04 11.44
C GLY A 199 14.78 -13.89 12.71
N SER A 200 14.55 -13.29 13.88
CA SER A 200 14.57 -14.03 15.17
C SER A 200 13.55 -13.56 16.20
N VAL A 201 12.67 -12.61 15.85
CA VAL A 201 11.72 -12.01 16.79
C VAL A 201 10.32 -12.60 16.59
N SER A 202 9.57 -12.77 17.68
CA SER A 202 8.23 -13.33 17.62
C SER A 202 7.29 -12.49 16.74
N PRO A 203 6.35 -13.10 15.99
CA PRO A 203 5.39 -12.36 15.14
C PRO A 203 4.58 -11.31 15.90
N SER A 204 4.27 -11.57 17.17
CA SER A 204 3.56 -10.65 18.06
C SER A 204 4.39 -9.41 18.36
N ALA A 205 5.67 -9.56 18.68
CA ALA A 205 6.57 -8.43 18.93
C ALA A 205 6.76 -7.56 17.67
N LEU A 206 6.88 -8.18 16.49
CA LEU A 206 6.97 -7.46 15.22
C LEU A 206 5.67 -6.70 14.86
N ASN A 207 4.51 -7.27 15.18
CA ASN A 207 3.23 -6.56 15.06
C ASN A 207 3.11 -5.38 16.03
N SER A 208 3.65 -5.52 17.24
CA SER A 208 3.70 -4.45 18.23
C SER A 208 4.66 -3.35 17.78
N LEU A 209 5.83 -3.68 17.24
CA LEU A 209 6.76 -2.73 16.63
C LEU A 209 6.07 -1.93 15.52
N PHE A 210 5.42 -2.63 14.60
CA PHE A 210 4.70 -1.98 13.51
C PHE A 210 3.60 -1.04 14.03
N SER A 211 2.84 -1.48 15.03
CA SER A 211 1.80 -0.65 15.66
C SER A 211 2.37 0.55 16.41
N PHE A 212 3.55 0.40 17.03
CA PHE A 212 4.26 1.47 17.72
C PHE A 212 4.73 2.53 16.73
N MET A 213 5.39 2.13 15.64
CA MET A 213 5.84 3.08 14.60
C MET A 213 4.70 3.88 13.99
N VAL A 214 3.55 3.23 13.75
CA VAL A 214 2.35 3.93 13.26
C VAL A 214 1.83 4.92 14.30
N ARG A 215 1.95 4.63 15.61
CA ARG A 215 1.39 5.45 16.69
C ARG A 215 2.32 6.57 17.16
N SER A 216 3.64 6.41 17.05
CA SER A 216 4.63 7.36 17.59
C SER A 216 4.51 8.74 16.95
N ASP A 217 4.32 8.79 15.63
CA ASP A 217 3.99 10.03 14.91
C ASP A 217 3.04 9.72 13.75
N LYS A 218 1.75 9.52 14.07
CA LYS A 218 0.73 9.12 13.09
C LYS A 218 0.72 10.03 11.86
N LYS A 219 0.77 11.35 12.06
CA LYS A 219 0.61 12.31 10.96
C LYS A 219 1.81 12.27 10.03
N LEU A 220 3.03 12.34 10.58
CA LEU A 220 4.25 12.27 9.79
C LEU A 220 4.40 10.91 9.11
N PHE A 221 4.03 9.83 9.81
CA PHE A 221 4.08 8.46 9.31
C PHE A 221 3.19 8.30 8.06
N TYR A 222 1.90 8.64 8.17
CA TYR A 222 0.96 8.49 7.05
C TYR A 222 1.31 9.42 5.89
N TRP A 223 1.67 10.67 6.19
CA TRP A 223 2.06 11.63 5.16
C TRP A 223 3.30 11.16 4.40
N SER A 224 4.35 10.73 5.10
CA SER A 224 5.57 10.22 4.49
C SER A 224 5.33 8.95 3.67
N PHE A 225 4.47 8.07 4.18
CA PHE A 225 4.11 6.84 3.49
C PHE A 225 3.34 7.11 2.19
N VAL A 226 2.31 7.96 2.24
CA VAL A 226 1.50 8.33 1.07
C VAL A 226 2.36 9.08 0.06
N LYS A 227 3.18 10.04 0.48
CA LYS A 227 4.08 10.80 -0.41
C LYS A 227 5.10 9.92 -1.13
N ARG A 228 5.47 8.77 -0.58
CA ARG A 228 6.40 7.84 -1.28
C ARG A 228 5.67 6.86 -2.20
N ASN A 229 4.44 6.48 -1.83
CA ASN A 229 3.63 5.51 -2.56
C ASN A 229 2.60 6.11 -3.52
N TRP A 230 2.52 7.44 -3.62
CA TRP A 230 1.59 8.13 -4.50
C TRP A 230 1.63 7.69 -5.97
N PRO A 231 2.80 7.37 -6.59
CA PRO A 231 2.81 6.93 -7.97
C PRO A 231 2.10 5.58 -8.12
N GLY A 232 2.20 4.71 -7.11
CA GLY A 232 1.48 3.43 -7.08
C GLY A 232 -0.03 3.61 -7.07
N TYR A 233 -0.55 4.57 -6.28
CA TYR A 233 -1.98 4.90 -6.28
C TYR A 233 -2.44 5.47 -7.63
N LEU A 234 -1.60 6.28 -8.28
CA LEU A 234 -1.89 6.82 -9.59
C LEU A 234 -1.95 5.73 -10.67
N PHE A 235 -0.95 4.83 -10.71
CA PHE A 235 -0.97 3.68 -11.63
C PHE A 235 -2.17 2.78 -11.39
N TYR A 236 -2.50 2.51 -10.12
CA TYR A 236 -3.68 1.72 -9.78
C TYR A 236 -4.98 2.37 -10.26
N GLY A 237 -5.17 3.67 -9.98
CA GLY A 237 -6.36 4.41 -10.38
C GLY A 237 -6.53 4.50 -11.89
N ILE A 238 -5.45 4.79 -12.63
CA ILE A 238 -5.48 4.82 -14.10
C ILE A 238 -5.82 3.44 -14.66
N GLY A 239 -5.17 2.38 -14.17
CA GLY A 239 -5.46 1.02 -14.59
C GLY A 239 -6.92 0.64 -14.31
N PHE A 240 -7.44 0.99 -13.14
CA PHE A 240 -8.84 0.74 -12.79
C PHE A 240 -9.80 1.43 -13.77
N ILE A 241 -9.62 2.74 -14.01
CA ILE A 241 -10.48 3.52 -14.91
C ILE A 241 -10.41 2.96 -16.33
N LEU A 242 -9.21 2.65 -16.83
CA LEU A 242 -9.04 2.07 -18.16
C LEU A 242 -9.70 0.70 -18.29
N GLY A 243 -9.53 -0.19 -17.30
CA GLY A 243 -10.18 -1.50 -17.30
C GLY A 243 -11.70 -1.40 -17.23
N TYR A 244 -12.21 -0.47 -16.43
CA TYR A 244 -13.64 -0.22 -16.30
C TYR A 244 -14.24 0.30 -17.62
N LEU A 245 -13.61 1.31 -18.23
CA LEU A 245 -14.03 1.87 -19.52
C LEU A 245 -13.94 0.84 -20.65
N LEU A 246 -12.84 0.08 -20.70
CA LEU A 246 -12.66 -0.96 -21.72
C LEU A 246 -13.78 -2.01 -21.65
N SER A 247 -14.16 -2.44 -20.44
CA SER A 247 -15.28 -3.37 -20.28
C SER A 247 -16.61 -2.73 -20.63
N PHE A 248 -16.82 -1.45 -20.34
CA PHE A 248 -18.03 -0.73 -20.73
C PHE A 248 -18.20 -0.70 -22.26
N PHE A 249 -17.11 -0.50 -23.02
CA PHE A 249 -17.18 -0.50 -24.49
C PHE A 249 -17.24 -1.89 -25.13
N LEU A 250 -16.54 -2.89 -24.57
CA LEU A 250 -16.48 -4.23 -25.15
C LEU A 250 -17.65 -5.14 -24.70
N PHE A 251 -18.13 -4.96 -23.47
CA PHE A 251 -19.13 -5.81 -22.83
C PHE A 251 -20.17 -4.98 -22.05
N PRO A 252 -20.91 -4.07 -22.72
CA PRO A 252 -21.80 -3.12 -22.04
C PRO A 252 -22.89 -3.79 -21.20
N ASN A 253 -23.43 -4.92 -21.67
CA ASN A 253 -24.54 -5.62 -21.02
C ASN A 253 -24.09 -6.61 -19.92
N MET A 254 -22.79 -6.69 -19.64
CA MET A 254 -22.23 -7.60 -18.61
C MET A 254 -21.53 -6.80 -17.51
N PRO A 255 -22.27 -6.17 -16.59
CA PRO A 255 -21.70 -5.32 -15.55
C PRO A 255 -20.70 -6.04 -14.62
N THR A 256 -20.83 -7.36 -14.45
CA THR A 256 -19.89 -8.19 -13.69
C THR A 256 -18.49 -8.23 -14.31
N PHE A 257 -18.38 -8.10 -15.64
CA PHE A 257 -17.11 -8.07 -16.34
C PHE A 257 -16.37 -6.76 -16.04
N ALA A 258 -17.10 -5.64 -15.92
CA ALA A 258 -16.50 -4.34 -15.61
C ALA A 258 -15.73 -4.35 -14.30
N ILE A 259 -16.25 -5.05 -13.28
CA ILE A 259 -15.58 -5.21 -11.99
C ILE A 259 -14.28 -6.00 -12.15
N CYS A 260 -14.33 -7.15 -12.81
CA CYS A 260 -13.17 -8.03 -12.96
C CYS A 260 -12.07 -7.39 -13.82
N PHE A 261 -12.44 -6.77 -14.95
CA PHE A 261 -11.51 -6.05 -15.82
C PHE A 261 -10.88 -4.84 -15.12
N ALA A 262 -11.67 -4.04 -14.38
CA ALA A 262 -11.14 -2.91 -13.62
C ALA A 262 -10.10 -3.36 -12.59
N LEU A 263 -10.38 -4.41 -11.81
CA LEU A 263 -9.43 -4.94 -10.83
C LEU A 263 -8.18 -5.55 -11.51
N PHE A 264 -8.35 -6.25 -12.64
CA PHE A 264 -7.22 -6.83 -13.37
C PHE A 264 -6.29 -5.76 -13.93
N PHE A 265 -6.83 -4.75 -14.61
CA PHE A 265 -6.04 -3.65 -15.16
C PHE A 265 -5.41 -2.80 -14.04
N ALA A 266 -6.10 -2.60 -12.92
CA ALA A 266 -5.52 -1.92 -11.76
C ALA A 266 -4.27 -2.65 -11.24
N ILE A 267 -4.31 -3.98 -11.14
CA ILE A 267 -3.15 -4.79 -10.78
C ILE A 267 -2.08 -4.78 -11.88
N PHE A 268 -2.46 -4.89 -13.14
CA PHE A 268 -1.53 -4.84 -14.28
C PHE A 268 -0.73 -3.55 -14.30
N PHE A 269 -1.38 -2.39 -14.12
CA PHE A 269 -0.68 -1.11 -14.03
C PHE A 269 0.15 -1.00 -12.75
N LEU A 270 -0.34 -1.53 -11.63
CA LEU A 270 0.43 -1.56 -10.38
C LEU A 270 1.73 -2.38 -10.51
N CYS A 271 1.81 -3.38 -11.39
CA CYS A 271 3.04 -4.12 -11.67
C CYS A 271 4.22 -3.25 -12.11
N PHE A 272 3.97 -2.13 -12.79
CA PHE A 272 5.04 -1.19 -13.15
C PHE A 272 5.63 -0.48 -11.93
N TYR A 273 4.84 -0.34 -10.86
CA TYR A 273 5.28 0.30 -9.61
C TYR A 273 5.78 -0.71 -8.56
N LEU A 274 5.33 -1.96 -8.62
CA LEU A 274 5.63 -2.99 -7.60
C LEU A 274 7.12 -3.14 -7.25
N PRO A 275 8.08 -3.16 -8.19
CA PRO A 275 9.51 -3.23 -7.86
C PRO A 275 9.99 -2.07 -6.99
N PHE A 276 9.36 -0.90 -7.10
CA PHE A 276 9.73 0.31 -6.39
C PHE A 276 9.14 0.39 -4.97
N THR A 277 8.08 -0.37 -4.69
CA THR A 277 7.48 -0.46 -3.33
C THR A 277 8.51 -0.90 -2.28
N PHE A 278 9.45 -1.75 -2.69
CA PHE A 278 10.54 -2.22 -1.84
C PHE A 278 11.50 -1.09 -1.44
N ILE A 279 11.94 -0.29 -2.41
CA ILE A 279 12.81 0.86 -2.18
C ILE A 279 12.13 1.85 -1.23
N SER A 280 10.86 2.16 -1.51
CA SER A 280 10.04 3.01 -0.66
C SER A 280 10.04 2.53 0.79
N SER A 281 9.90 1.22 0.98
CA SER A 281 9.89 0.57 2.30
C SER A 281 11.25 0.57 3.00
N ASP A 282 12.35 0.29 2.28
CA ASP A 282 13.72 0.34 2.84
C ASP A 282 14.07 1.75 3.32
N LEU A 283 13.77 2.76 2.50
CA LEU A 283 13.98 4.15 2.87
C LEU A 283 13.09 4.57 4.04
N PHE A 284 11.87 4.06 4.10
CA PHE A 284 10.95 4.31 5.21
C PHE A 284 11.52 3.77 6.54
N ILE A 285 12.06 2.55 6.53
CA ILE A 285 12.69 1.93 7.70
C ILE A 285 13.93 2.73 8.13
N ARG A 286 14.80 3.11 7.19
CA ARG A 286 16.01 3.90 7.49
C ARG A 286 15.68 5.25 8.13
N ASN A 287 14.65 5.93 7.62
CA ASN A 287 14.20 7.20 8.19
C ASN A 287 13.64 7.07 9.61
N ASN A 288 13.24 5.86 10.03
CA ASN A 288 12.68 5.59 11.35
C ASN A 288 13.60 4.71 12.21
N ASP A 289 14.87 4.55 11.84
CA ASP A 289 15.81 3.63 12.50
C ASP A 289 15.94 3.91 14.01
N GLN A 290 16.01 5.19 14.41
CA GLN A 290 16.06 5.58 15.81
C GLN A 290 14.80 5.17 16.60
N ASN A 291 13.62 5.32 16.01
CA ASN A 291 12.35 4.91 16.63
C ASN A 291 12.25 3.39 16.75
N ILE A 292 12.75 2.66 15.76
CA ILE A 292 12.82 1.20 15.76
C ILE A 292 13.75 0.72 16.87
N LYS A 293 14.95 1.30 16.98
CA LYS A 293 15.91 0.98 18.05
C LYS A 293 15.34 1.25 19.44
N LYS A 294 14.68 2.40 19.63
CA LYS A 294 14.01 2.75 20.89
C LYS A 294 12.96 1.71 21.27
N PHE A 295 12.12 1.30 20.33
CA PHE A 295 11.13 0.26 20.58
C PHE A 295 11.76 -1.05 21.06
N PHE A 296 12.84 -1.51 20.42
CA PHE A 296 13.49 -2.76 20.82
C PHE A 296 14.13 -2.67 22.20
N ILE A 297 14.68 -1.51 22.57
CA ILE A 297 15.18 -1.24 23.92
C ILE A 297 14.04 -1.35 24.94
N GLU A 298 12.95 -0.59 24.75
CA GLU A 298 11.79 -0.61 25.64
C GLU A 298 11.16 -2.01 25.75
N PHE A 299 11.03 -2.71 24.62
CA PHE A 299 10.50 -4.08 24.57
C PHE A 299 11.39 -5.07 25.33
N SER A 300 12.71 -4.94 25.20
CA SER A 300 13.67 -5.81 25.89
C SER A 300 13.69 -5.54 27.39
N LEU A 301 13.64 -4.27 27.81
CA LEU A 301 13.52 -3.89 29.23
C LEU A 301 12.25 -4.47 29.85
N LYS A 302 11.10 -4.30 29.19
CA LYS A 302 9.83 -4.84 29.68
C LYS A 302 9.81 -6.36 29.75
N SER A 303 10.38 -7.03 28.74
CA SER A 303 10.49 -8.49 28.72
C SER A 303 11.38 -8.99 29.87
N LEU A 304 12.49 -8.30 30.17
CA LEU A 304 13.34 -8.63 31.31
C LEU A 304 12.66 -8.37 32.65
N GLU A 305 11.84 -7.32 32.78
CA GLU A 305 11.05 -7.09 33.99
C GLU A 305 10.04 -8.21 34.22
N GLU A 306 9.37 -8.69 33.16
CA GLU A 306 8.45 -9.83 33.24
C GLU A 306 9.17 -11.13 33.58
N LEU A 307 10.37 -11.37 33.03
CA LEU A 307 11.22 -12.50 33.38
C LEU A 307 11.72 -12.47 34.82
N LYS A 308 12.05 -11.28 35.34
CA LYS A 308 12.39 -11.06 36.75
C LYS A 308 11.22 -11.40 37.68
N LYS A 309 10.00 -11.07 37.27
CA LYS A 309 8.77 -11.39 38.03
C LYS A 309 8.40 -12.87 37.99
N THR A 310 8.79 -13.59 36.94
CA THR A 310 8.47 -15.02 36.76
C THR A 310 9.54 -15.98 37.32
N SER A 311 10.66 -15.46 37.85
CA SER A 311 11.71 -16.23 38.57
C SER A 311 12.33 -17.41 37.79
N ILE A 312 12.38 -17.34 36.45
CA ILE A 312 12.88 -18.44 35.60
C ILE A 312 14.43 -18.39 35.43
N PHE A 313 15.08 -17.26 35.74
CA PHE A 313 16.53 -17.07 35.55
C PHE A 313 17.21 -16.53 36.82
N THR A 314 18.53 -16.75 36.93
CA THR A 314 19.38 -16.22 38.01
C THR A 314 19.42 -14.69 37.98
N ASN A 315 19.29 -14.05 39.15
CA ASN A 315 19.24 -12.58 39.28
C ASN A 315 20.47 -11.87 38.68
N GLU A 316 21.64 -12.50 38.64
CA GLU A 316 22.85 -11.93 38.03
C GLU A 316 22.74 -11.78 36.51
N GLN A 317 22.28 -12.82 35.81
CA GLN A 317 22.12 -12.79 34.34
C GLN A 317 21.08 -11.74 33.91
N ILE A 318 20.01 -11.61 34.69
CA ILE A 318 18.99 -10.59 34.46
C ILE A 318 19.56 -9.18 34.66
N ASN A 319 20.31 -8.94 35.74
CA ASN A 319 20.88 -7.63 36.04
C ASN A 319 21.98 -7.22 35.05
N GLU A 320 22.79 -8.15 34.57
CA GLU A 320 23.80 -7.92 33.53
C GLU A 320 23.13 -7.57 32.19
N ALA A 321 22.06 -8.28 31.81
CA ALA A 321 21.26 -7.95 30.63
C ALA A 321 20.61 -6.56 30.74
N PHE A 322 20.07 -6.19 31.92
CA PHE A 322 19.55 -4.84 32.18
C PHE A 322 20.61 -3.76 32.02
N LYS A 323 21.83 -4.01 32.51
CA LYS A 323 22.93 -3.06 32.43
C LYS A 323 23.33 -2.83 30.96
N ASN A 324 23.50 -3.92 30.20
CA ASN A 324 23.85 -3.86 28.78
C ASN A 324 22.79 -3.10 27.97
N ILE A 325 21.50 -3.32 28.23
CA ILE A 325 20.43 -2.61 27.52
C ILE A 325 20.39 -1.12 27.89
N LYS A 326 20.64 -0.77 29.16
CA LYS A 326 20.74 0.64 29.60
C LYS A 326 21.97 1.34 29.02
N GLU A 327 23.08 0.64 28.81
CA GLU A 327 24.25 1.19 28.12
C GLU A 327 23.92 1.46 26.64
N VAL A 328 23.20 0.56 25.99
CA VAL A 328 22.70 0.77 24.62
C VAL A 328 21.71 1.95 24.56
N GLU A 329 20.82 2.09 25.54
CA GLU A 329 19.90 3.25 25.67
C GLU A 329 20.65 4.58 25.79
N LYS A 330 21.66 4.64 26.66
CA LYS A 330 22.52 5.83 26.80
C LYS A 330 23.24 6.18 25.50
N SER A 331 23.86 5.20 24.85
CA SER A 331 24.54 5.44 23.56
C SER A 331 23.59 5.94 22.45
N LEU A 332 22.31 5.54 22.49
CA LEU A 332 21.30 6.03 21.56
C LEU A 332 20.92 7.49 21.86
N ASP A 333 20.83 7.87 23.13
CA ASP A 333 20.47 9.22 23.54
C ASP A 333 21.64 10.21 23.36
N ASP A 334 22.88 9.78 23.55
CA ASP A 334 24.07 10.57 23.26
C ASP A 334 24.18 10.84 21.74
N ALA A 335 23.92 9.84 20.90
CA ALA A 335 23.88 10.00 19.44
C ALA A 335 22.76 10.95 18.95
N LYS A 336 21.69 11.16 19.72
CA LYS A 336 20.65 12.17 19.40
C LYS A 336 21.11 13.59 19.72
N LYS A 337 21.89 13.78 20.79
CA LYS A 337 22.41 15.09 21.18
C LYS A 337 23.40 15.62 20.14
N GLU A 338 24.33 14.78 19.72
CA GLU A 338 25.29 15.12 18.65
C GLU A 338 24.59 15.48 17.32
N GLN A 339 23.50 14.79 16.94
CA GLN A 339 22.75 15.11 15.71
C GLN A 339 21.91 16.41 15.78
N ASN A 340 21.56 16.87 16.99
CA ASN A 340 20.81 18.12 17.16
C ASN A 340 21.75 19.33 17.25
N GLU A 341 22.92 19.18 17.89
CA GLU A 341 23.97 20.21 17.92
C GLU A 341 24.50 20.52 16.50
N ASP A 342 24.67 19.49 15.66
CA ASP A 342 25.08 19.62 14.24
C ASP A 342 24.05 20.30 13.32
N LYS A 343 22.78 20.38 13.74
CA LYS A 343 21.70 21.06 13.01
C LYS A 343 21.58 22.52 13.42
N GLU A 344 21.75 22.84 14.70
CA GLU A 344 21.75 24.22 15.20
C GLU A 344 22.97 25.03 14.71
N GLU A 345 24.12 24.38 14.50
CA GLU A 345 25.30 25.02 13.89
C GLU A 345 25.15 25.28 12.38
N LYS A 346 24.27 24.56 11.68
CA LYS A 346 24.06 24.77 10.23
C LYS A 346 22.99 25.83 9.93
N ASP A 347 21.96 25.97 10.76
CA ASP A 347 20.96 27.03 10.61
C ASP A 347 21.49 28.42 11.01
N SER A 348 22.61 28.50 11.74
CA SER A 348 23.27 29.76 12.13
C SER A 348 24.30 30.29 11.13
N ILE A 349 24.69 29.50 10.12
CA ILE A 349 25.64 29.93 9.06
C ILE A 349 24.90 30.54 7.85
N ASP A 350 23.66 30.13 7.56
CA ASP A 350 22.89 30.64 6.41
C ASP A 350 22.23 32.02 6.64
N SER A 351 22.25 32.55 7.86
CA SER A 351 21.65 33.86 8.19
C SER A 351 22.63 35.05 8.16
N LYS A 352 23.88 34.88 7.68
CA LYS A 352 24.90 35.95 7.65
C LYS A 352 25.42 36.33 6.25
N LYS A 353 24.74 35.92 5.17
CA LYS A 353 25.14 36.27 3.79
C LYS A 353 23.99 36.79 2.93
N VAL A 354 23.24 37.77 3.44
CA VAL A 354 22.42 38.65 2.61
C VAL A 354 22.48 40.05 3.24
N ASP A 355 23.49 40.83 2.86
CA ASP A 355 23.50 42.30 2.92
C ASP A 355 24.88 42.79 2.46
N ASN A 356 25.06 42.84 1.14
CA ASN A 356 25.92 43.77 0.40
C ASN A 356 26.03 43.29 -1.05
N ASP A 357 25.10 43.72 -1.90
CA ASP A 357 25.46 44.55 -3.06
C ASP A 357 24.20 44.92 -3.84
N SER A 358 23.67 46.09 -3.50
CA SER A 358 22.73 46.82 -4.37
C SER A 358 23.43 48.10 -4.82
N SER A 359 24.16 48.05 -5.93
CA SER A 359 24.24 49.23 -6.80
C SER A 359 24.64 48.88 -8.24
N ASN A 360 23.86 49.46 -9.14
CA ASN A 360 24.21 49.96 -10.47
C ASN A 360 24.11 49.08 -11.73
N ASN A 361 23.17 49.54 -12.55
CA ASN A 361 23.23 49.75 -14.01
C ASN A 361 22.64 48.67 -14.92
N ASN A 362 21.34 48.87 -15.19
CA ASN A 362 20.72 48.73 -16.52
C ASN A 362 21.32 49.77 -17.50
N PRO A 363 21.00 49.79 -18.82
CA PRO A 363 20.64 48.72 -19.76
C PRO A 363 21.44 48.84 -21.11
N ASN A 364 21.46 47.81 -21.96
CA ASN A 364 21.32 47.94 -23.44
C ASN A 364 21.58 46.64 -24.23
N GLY A 365 20.83 46.49 -25.34
CA GLY A 365 21.24 45.75 -26.55
C GLY A 365 20.65 44.35 -26.69
N ASN A 366 19.46 44.15 -27.26
CA ASN A 366 19.13 43.97 -28.68
C ASN A 366 19.76 42.76 -29.41
N GLU A 367 18.89 42.12 -30.21
CA GLU A 367 19.13 41.23 -31.37
C GLU A 367 19.44 39.75 -31.05
N LYS A 368 18.47 38.84 -31.31
CA LYS A 368 18.23 38.11 -32.58
C LYS A 368 19.41 37.21 -32.98
N GLU A 369 19.26 35.91 -32.73
CA GLU A 369 19.09 34.85 -33.74
C GLU A 369 18.54 33.58 -33.07
#